data_AF-A0A7Y1ZK82-F1
#
_entry.id   AF-A0A7Y1ZK82-F1
#
_cell.length_a   1.000
_cell.length_b   1.000
_cell.length_c   1.000
_cell.angle_alpha   90.00
_cell.angle_beta   90.00
_cell.angle_gamma   90.00
#
_symmetry.space_group_name_H-M   'P 1'
#
loop_
_entity.id
_entity.type
_entity.pdbx_description
1 polymer ?
#
loop_
_entity_poly.entity_id
_entity_poly.type
_entity_poly.pdbx_seq_one_letter_code
_entity_poly.pdbx_strand_id
1 'polypeptide(L)'
;MKTFHLTFSGTLLPRFDEAVVRQGLAQLFGIEDQDTLEGLFGGRTVVLASQLERRDAANFYQEVMRLGGKADLVAADEWLANPDPDALWVKPSTAFANSKEDSPTDGDTATPRAMARDNPELRRLRALLRKSEHQASEETTRLERTIERFDHIAEQELARLKVLGEAAEVDAQNALQDLDKEETAILRDLESRREALAKDALRVDEQEQERLADLQERQHAAREQESEDTAAMHKKIQDVQAATEEEIARLEALIETTRREGEETIASIEREIVDLPNRTSERLAALESERAAIAEEQEEARVAVTAEAQALEQRPELERQQFETRREDVEKTRRDSLTRIEAMEAQIRDKRREGIENTKQRLAQTQRKQQRSIGQLRKREKELEAQ
;
A
#
# COMPACT_ATOMS: atom_id res chain seq x y z
N MET A 1 -26.38 19.95 -28.75
CA MET A 1 -25.26 19.35 -27.99
C MET A 1 -25.49 19.66 -26.52
N LYS A 2 -25.18 18.74 -25.60
CA LYS A 2 -25.37 18.96 -24.15
C LYS A 2 -24.24 19.85 -23.62
N THR A 3 -24.59 20.89 -22.89
CA THR A 3 -23.66 21.79 -22.19
C THR A 3 -23.65 21.48 -20.69
N PHE A 4 -22.55 21.82 -20.02
CA PHE A 4 -22.32 21.50 -18.62
C PHE A 4 -21.90 22.74 -17.82
N HIS A 5 -22.23 22.75 -16.54
CA HIS A 5 -21.73 23.68 -15.54
C HIS A 5 -20.75 22.93 -14.64
N LEU A 6 -19.60 23.56 -14.37
CA LEU A 6 -18.63 23.06 -13.40
C LEU A 6 -18.89 23.76 -12.06
N THR A 7 -19.21 22.99 -11.04
CA THR A 7 -19.54 23.47 -9.70
C THR A 7 -18.49 23.03 -8.68
N PHE A 8 -18.27 23.86 -7.67
CA PHE A 8 -17.32 23.62 -6.59
C PHE A 8 -17.94 24.01 -5.24
N SER A 9 -17.89 23.11 -4.26
CA SER A 9 -18.54 23.29 -2.96
C SER A 9 -17.58 23.68 -1.83
N GLY A 10 -16.36 24.12 -2.15
CA GLY A 10 -15.33 24.40 -1.14
C GLY A 10 -14.68 23.14 -0.54
N THR A 11 -15.05 21.94 -1.00
CA THR A 11 -14.53 20.68 -0.46
C THR A 11 -13.19 20.33 -1.10
N LEU A 12 -12.21 19.98 -0.27
CA LEU A 12 -10.86 19.59 -0.68
C LEU A 12 -10.69 18.06 -0.66
N LEU A 13 -9.80 17.57 -1.51
CA LEU A 13 -9.35 16.18 -1.47
C LEU A 13 -8.38 15.93 -0.30
N PRO A 14 -8.40 14.74 0.32
CA PRO A 14 -7.47 14.41 1.39
C PRO A 14 -6.02 14.58 0.91
N ARG A 15 -5.14 15.12 1.77
CA ARG A 15 -3.70 15.37 1.53
C ARG A 15 -3.34 16.66 0.77
N PHE A 16 -4.31 17.50 0.42
CA PHE A 16 -4.04 18.82 -0.19
C PHE A 16 -4.22 19.95 0.82
N ASP A 17 -3.32 20.94 0.75
CA ASP A 17 -3.38 22.14 1.58
C ASP A 17 -4.30 23.20 0.94
N GLU A 18 -5.20 23.76 1.73
CA GLU A 18 -6.21 24.73 1.30
C GLU A 18 -5.58 25.96 0.66
N ALA A 19 -4.46 26.46 1.20
CA ALA A 19 -3.77 27.63 0.66
C ALA A 19 -3.28 27.40 -0.78
N VAL A 20 -2.79 26.19 -1.06
CA VAL A 20 -2.26 25.79 -2.37
C VAL A 20 -3.41 25.60 -3.37
N VAL A 21 -4.50 24.95 -2.96
CA VAL A 21 -5.67 24.76 -3.82
C VAL A 21 -6.33 26.09 -4.16
N ARG A 22 -6.42 27.00 -3.18
CA ARG A 22 -6.97 28.35 -3.37
C ARG A 22 -6.18 29.15 -4.39
N GLN A 23 -4.86 29.14 -4.30
CA GLN A 23 -4.00 29.82 -5.27
C GLN A 23 -4.10 29.18 -6.66
N GLY A 24 -4.17 27.86 -6.74
CA GLY A 24 -4.33 27.13 -8.00
C GLY A 24 -5.64 27.44 -8.71
N LEU A 25 -6.75 27.47 -7.96
CA LEU A 25 -8.08 27.82 -8.51
C LEU A 25 -8.15 29.29 -8.93
N ALA A 26 -7.56 30.21 -8.16
CA ALA A 26 -7.46 31.62 -8.52
C ALA A 26 -6.75 31.81 -9.88
N GLN A 27 -5.65 31.09 -10.10
CA GLN A 27 -4.90 31.12 -11.35
C GLN A 27 -5.67 30.46 -12.51
N LEU A 28 -6.31 29.33 -12.25
CA LEU A 28 -7.02 28.57 -13.30
C LEU A 28 -8.23 29.33 -13.86
N PHE A 29 -8.95 30.05 -13.01
CA PHE A 29 -10.16 30.79 -13.40
C PHE A 29 -9.96 32.31 -13.48
N GLY A 30 -8.73 32.80 -13.25
CA GLY A 30 -8.40 34.23 -13.33
C GLY A 30 -9.16 35.08 -12.30
N ILE A 31 -9.32 34.57 -11.08
CA ILE A 31 -10.04 35.26 -10.00
C ILE A 31 -9.04 36.09 -9.21
N GLU A 32 -9.05 37.40 -9.44
CA GLU A 32 -8.16 38.37 -8.76
C GLU A 32 -8.75 38.94 -7.47
N ASP A 33 -10.08 38.81 -7.30
CA ASP A 33 -10.80 39.33 -6.14
C ASP A 33 -10.75 38.35 -4.95
N GLN A 34 -10.16 38.80 -3.86
CA GLN A 34 -9.91 37.98 -2.66
C GLN A 34 -11.21 37.66 -1.92
N ASP A 35 -12.18 38.56 -1.92
CA ASP A 35 -13.50 38.33 -1.29
C ASP A 35 -14.28 37.23 -2.04
N THR A 36 -14.16 37.21 -3.37
CA THR A 36 -14.74 36.16 -4.22
C THR A 36 -14.06 34.80 -3.99
N LEU A 37 -12.73 34.78 -3.79
CA LEU A 37 -11.98 33.56 -3.44
C LEU A 37 -12.34 33.03 -2.05
N GLU A 38 -12.54 33.89 -1.06
CA GLU A 38 -13.00 33.47 0.28
C GLU A 38 -14.41 32.88 0.21
N GLY A 39 -15.28 33.43 -0.64
CA GLY A 39 -16.61 32.88 -0.90
C GLY A 39 -16.62 31.46 -1.48
N LEU A 40 -15.61 31.07 -2.27
CA LEU A 40 -15.51 29.72 -2.86
C LEU A 40 -15.27 28.61 -1.84
N PHE A 41 -14.59 28.93 -0.74
CA PHE A 41 -14.26 27.97 0.32
C PHE A 41 -15.21 28.06 1.53
N GLY A 42 -16.21 28.94 1.47
CA GLY A 42 -17.24 29.11 2.50
C GLY A 42 -18.27 27.99 2.60
N GLY A 43 -18.07 26.85 1.92
CA GLY A 43 -18.93 25.67 1.97
C GLY A 43 -20.22 25.76 1.14
N ARG A 44 -20.41 26.83 0.37
CA ARG A 44 -21.51 26.96 -0.60
C ARG A 44 -21.09 26.45 -1.97
N THR A 45 -22.04 25.90 -2.72
CA THR A 45 -21.80 25.48 -4.10
C THR A 45 -21.68 26.71 -5.00
N VAL A 46 -20.54 26.88 -5.65
CA VAL A 46 -20.28 27.98 -6.58
C VAL A 46 -20.07 27.43 -7.99
N VAL A 47 -20.65 28.10 -8.99
CA VAL A 47 -20.43 27.77 -10.40
C VAL A 47 -19.13 28.43 -10.85
N LEU A 48 -18.08 27.64 -11.07
CA LEU A 48 -16.77 28.11 -11.51
C LEU A 48 -16.75 28.45 -13.00
N ALA A 49 -17.44 27.65 -13.82
CA ALA A 49 -17.57 27.86 -15.25
C ALA A 49 -18.90 27.31 -15.76
N SER A 50 -19.49 28.00 -16.74
CA SER A 50 -20.84 27.69 -17.26
C SER A 50 -20.84 27.43 -18.75
N GLN A 51 -21.84 26.68 -19.23
CA GLN A 51 -22.08 26.39 -20.65
C GLN A 51 -20.89 25.71 -21.36
N LEU A 52 -20.14 24.89 -20.64
CA LEU A 52 -18.99 24.19 -21.19
C LEU A 52 -19.43 23.06 -22.13
N GLU A 53 -18.74 22.93 -23.25
CA GLU A 53 -18.87 21.74 -24.09
C GLU A 53 -18.25 20.53 -23.38
N ARG A 54 -18.70 19.32 -23.72
CA ARG A 54 -18.29 18.07 -23.06
C ARG A 54 -16.77 17.90 -22.93
N ARG A 55 -16.00 18.35 -23.94
CA ARG A 55 -14.54 18.24 -23.95
C ARG A 55 -13.90 19.22 -22.97
N ASP A 56 -14.32 20.48 -22.99
CA ASP A 56 -13.77 21.52 -22.12
C ASP A 56 -14.20 21.30 -20.68
N ALA A 57 -15.44 20.87 -20.46
CA ALA A 57 -15.95 20.47 -19.15
C ALA A 57 -15.10 19.36 -18.50
N ALA A 58 -14.71 18.34 -19.29
CA ALA A 58 -13.85 17.28 -18.80
C ALA A 58 -12.42 17.75 -18.50
N ASN A 59 -11.87 18.65 -19.33
CA ASN A 59 -10.54 19.22 -19.13
C ASN A 59 -10.49 20.05 -17.83
N PHE A 60 -11.45 20.98 -17.64
CA PHE A 60 -11.50 21.80 -16.42
C PHE A 60 -11.77 20.96 -15.17
N TYR A 61 -12.60 19.92 -15.26
CA TYR A 61 -12.83 18.99 -14.15
C TYR A 61 -11.53 18.29 -13.73
N GLN A 62 -10.73 17.81 -14.69
CA GLN A 62 -9.45 17.16 -14.39
C GLN A 62 -8.44 18.14 -13.79
N GLU A 63 -8.41 19.39 -14.28
CA GLU A 63 -7.50 20.42 -13.76
C GLU A 63 -7.84 20.81 -12.32
N VAL A 64 -9.13 20.95 -11.99
CA VAL A 64 -9.58 21.23 -10.61
C VAL A 64 -9.27 20.06 -9.67
N MET A 65 -9.50 18.83 -10.10
CA MET A 65 -9.17 17.63 -9.30
C MET A 65 -7.66 17.48 -9.10
N ARG A 66 -6.84 17.81 -10.11
CA ARG A 66 -5.37 17.80 -10.02
C ARG A 66 -4.85 18.83 -9.02
N LEU A 67 -5.52 19.97 -8.90
CA LEU A 67 -5.22 21.00 -7.91
C LEU A 67 -5.71 20.65 -6.51
N GLY A 68 -6.42 19.52 -6.33
CA GLY A 68 -6.90 19.05 -5.02
C GLY A 68 -8.31 19.52 -4.67
N GLY A 69 -9.02 20.20 -5.57
CA GLY A 69 -10.40 20.64 -5.35
C GLY A 69 -11.42 19.58 -5.80
N LYS A 70 -12.45 19.34 -5.00
CA LYS A 70 -13.58 18.48 -5.39
C LYS A 70 -14.60 19.29 -6.17
N ALA A 71 -14.64 19.10 -7.49
CA ALA A 71 -15.64 19.69 -8.37
C ALA A 71 -16.67 18.64 -8.82
N ASP A 72 -17.83 19.12 -9.26
CA ASP A 72 -18.90 18.33 -9.86
C ASP A 72 -19.31 18.93 -11.22
N LEU A 73 -19.70 18.06 -12.15
CA LEU A 73 -20.17 18.45 -13.48
C LEU A 73 -21.68 18.25 -13.56
N VAL A 74 -22.44 19.35 -13.67
CA VAL A 74 -23.90 19.32 -13.77
C VAL A 74 -24.33 19.68 -15.18
N ALA A 75 -25.26 18.90 -15.78
CA ALA A 75 -25.78 19.23 -17.10
C ALA A 75 -26.62 20.53 -17.04
N ALA A 76 -26.49 21.40 -18.04
CA ALA A 76 -27.21 22.68 -18.07
C ALA A 76 -28.74 22.52 -18.02
N ASP A 77 -29.25 21.47 -18.67
CA ASP A 77 -30.68 21.13 -18.67
C ASP A 77 -31.17 20.69 -17.27
N GLU A 78 -30.29 20.06 -16.48
CA GLU A 78 -30.57 19.55 -15.14
C GLU A 78 -30.51 20.67 -14.09
N TRP A 79 -29.59 21.63 -14.27
CA TRP A 79 -29.51 22.83 -13.44
C TRP A 79 -30.73 23.74 -13.58
N LEU A 80 -31.30 23.86 -14.79
CA LEU A 80 -32.53 24.62 -15.05
C LEU A 80 -33.77 23.99 -14.39
N ALA A 81 -33.76 22.68 -14.16
CA ALA A 81 -34.86 21.95 -13.53
C ALA A 81 -34.85 22.06 -11.99
N ASN A 82 -33.68 22.30 -11.39
CA ASN A 82 -33.52 22.48 -9.94
C ASN A 82 -32.37 23.45 -9.62
N PRO A 83 -32.57 24.77 -9.82
CA PRO A 83 -31.54 25.76 -9.54
C PRO A 83 -31.32 25.85 -8.03
N ASP A 84 -30.09 25.60 -7.59
CA ASP A 84 -29.68 25.82 -6.21
C ASP A 84 -29.80 27.33 -5.88
N PRO A 85 -30.69 27.75 -4.96
CA PRO A 85 -30.99 29.15 -4.72
C PRO A 85 -29.81 29.94 -4.12
N ASP A 86 -28.79 29.24 -3.59
CA ASP A 86 -27.61 29.85 -2.97
C ASP A 86 -26.35 29.80 -3.87
N ALA A 87 -26.48 29.33 -5.12
CA ALA A 87 -25.34 29.21 -6.02
C ALA A 87 -24.84 30.58 -6.53
N LEU A 88 -23.65 30.97 -6.09
CA LEU A 88 -22.97 32.17 -6.57
C LEU A 88 -22.36 31.93 -7.95
N TRP A 89 -22.39 32.96 -8.79
CA TRP A 89 -21.84 32.93 -10.15
C TRP A 89 -20.53 33.69 -10.18
N VAL A 90 -19.43 33.01 -10.47
CA VAL A 90 -18.17 33.69 -10.79
C VAL A 90 -18.28 34.17 -12.24
N LYS A 91 -18.22 35.49 -12.46
CA LYS A 91 -18.11 36.04 -13.82
C LYS A 91 -16.65 35.89 -14.25
N PRO A 92 -16.33 35.06 -15.26
CA PRO A 92 -14.96 34.97 -15.73
C PRO A 92 -14.52 36.30 -16.36
N SER A 93 -13.33 36.76 -15.99
CA SER A 93 -12.70 37.92 -16.60
C SER A 93 -12.35 37.60 -18.06
N THR A 94 -12.95 38.31 -19.01
CA THR A 94 -12.70 38.16 -20.44
C THR A 94 -11.32 38.71 -20.82
N ALA A 95 -10.28 37.90 -20.62
CA ALA A 95 -8.90 38.26 -20.99
C ALA A 95 -8.20 37.14 -21.78
N PHE A 96 -8.87 36.52 -22.75
CA PHE A 96 -8.23 35.68 -23.76
C PHE A 96 -8.92 35.89 -25.12
N ALA A 97 -8.66 37.04 -25.73
CA ALA A 97 -9.09 37.36 -27.10
C ALA A 97 -7.86 37.67 -27.97
N ASN A 98 -7.60 36.76 -28.92
CA ASN A 98 -6.94 36.98 -30.21
C ASN A 98 -5.70 37.90 -30.27
N SER A 99 -4.52 37.29 -30.26
CA SER A 99 -3.33 37.81 -30.95
C SER A 99 -3.09 36.98 -32.21
N LYS A 100 -3.76 37.37 -33.31
CA LYS A 100 -3.44 36.91 -34.66
C LYS A 100 -2.50 37.94 -35.26
N GLU A 101 -1.23 37.58 -35.31
CA GLU A 101 -0.16 38.35 -35.96
C GLU A 101 -0.41 38.40 -37.47
N ASP A 102 -0.76 39.58 -37.98
CA ASP A 102 -0.65 39.92 -39.39
C ASP A 102 0.67 40.68 -39.59
N SER A 103 1.61 40.03 -40.27
CA SER A 103 2.75 40.68 -40.91
C SER A 103 2.64 40.46 -42.41
N PRO A 104 2.56 41.52 -43.23
CA PRO A 104 3.04 41.46 -44.60
C PRO A 104 4.21 42.43 -44.78
N THR A 105 5.33 41.86 -45.19
CA THR A 105 6.49 42.54 -45.76
C THR A 105 6.22 43.05 -47.17
N ASP A 106 6.99 44.10 -47.51
CA ASP A 106 7.38 44.59 -48.84
C ASP A 106 6.31 45.36 -49.64
N GLY A 107 6.54 46.60 -50.10
CA GLY A 107 7.79 47.19 -50.55
C GLY A 107 7.78 47.33 -52.08
N ASP A 108 6.76 48.01 -52.63
CA ASP A 108 6.56 48.13 -54.08
C ASP A 108 7.14 49.45 -54.60
N THR A 109 8.33 49.38 -55.21
CA THR A 109 8.97 50.48 -55.93
C THR A 109 8.64 50.38 -57.42
N ALA A 110 7.91 51.39 -57.91
CA ALA A 110 7.63 51.59 -59.32
C ALA A 110 8.87 52.10 -60.09
N THR A 111 9.22 51.50 -61.24
CA THR A 111 9.62 52.13 -62.53
C THR A 111 10.01 51.09 -63.62
N PRO A 112 10.16 51.40 -64.94
CA PRO A 112 9.10 51.16 -65.91
C PRO A 112 9.48 50.25 -67.12
N ARG A 113 8.43 49.69 -67.74
CA ARG A 113 8.17 49.58 -69.18
C ARG A 113 9.39 49.43 -70.13
N ALA A 114 9.66 48.18 -70.54
CA ALA A 114 10.31 47.88 -71.81
C ALA A 114 9.33 47.07 -72.69
N MET A 115 9.10 47.58 -73.90
CA MET A 115 8.19 47.03 -74.89
C MET A 115 8.75 45.74 -75.46
N ALA A 116 8.06 44.62 -75.24
CA ALA A 116 8.09 43.46 -76.11
C ALA A 116 6.63 43.13 -76.46
N ARG A 117 6.38 42.83 -77.73
CA ARG A 117 5.05 42.45 -78.23
C ARG A 117 4.64 41.13 -77.57
N ASP A 118 3.98 41.21 -76.42
CA ASP A 118 3.58 40.04 -75.64
C ASP A 118 2.34 39.40 -76.27
N ASN A 119 2.51 38.16 -76.74
CA ASN A 119 1.40 37.27 -77.04
C ASN A 119 0.58 37.04 -75.75
N PRO A 120 -0.72 37.41 -75.71
CA PRO A 120 -1.56 37.28 -74.51
C PRO A 120 -1.71 35.81 -74.06
N GLU A 121 -1.53 34.85 -74.96
CA GLU A 121 -1.54 33.43 -74.65
C GLU A 121 -0.30 32.99 -73.87
N LEU A 122 0.89 33.52 -74.21
CA LEU A 122 2.14 33.27 -73.47
C LEU A 122 2.06 33.81 -72.04
N ARG A 123 1.45 34.98 -71.82
CA ARG A 123 1.21 35.51 -70.46
C ARG A 123 0.30 34.60 -69.65
N ARG A 124 -0.80 34.12 -70.24
CA ARG A 124 -1.71 33.18 -69.56
C ARG A 124 -1.03 31.87 -69.24
N LEU A 125 -0.22 31.35 -70.16
CA LEU A 125 0.49 30.08 -69.98
C LEU A 125 1.57 30.19 -68.88
N ARG A 126 2.34 31.28 -68.85
CA ARG A 126 3.29 31.57 -67.76
C ARG A 126 2.61 31.75 -66.41
N ALA A 127 1.44 32.38 -66.37
CA ALA A 127 0.64 32.51 -65.14
C ALA A 127 0.13 31.15 -64.64
N LEU A 128 -0.32 30.28 -65.56
CA LEU A 128 -0.70 28.90 -65.23
C LEU A 128 0.49 28.08 -64.75
N LEU A 129 1.68 28.30 -65.32
CA LEU A 129 2.92 27.61 -64.94
C LEU A 129 3.32 27.97 -63.50
N ARG A 130 3.37 29.27 -63.18
CA ARG A 130 3.61 29.76 -61.81
C ARG A 130 2.57 29.24 -60.82
N LYS A 131 1.29 29.23 -61.20
CA LYS A 131 0.22 28.69 -60.37
C LYS A 131 0.41 27.19 -60.10
N SER A 132 0.79 26.43 -61.13
CA SER A 132 1.04 24.99 -61.00
C SER A 132 2.29 24.67 -60.18
N GLU A 133 3.35 25.48 -60.29
CA GLU A 133 4.57 25.37 -59.49
C GLU A 133 4.31 25.74 -58.02
N HIS A 134 3.52 26.79 -57.77
CA HIS A 134 3.14 27.19 -56.42
C HIS A 134 2.27 26.12 -55.74
N GLN A 135 1.21 25.66 -56.41
CA GLN A 135 0.39 24.54 -55.93
C GLN A 135 1.23 23.28 -55.69
N ALA A 136 2.23 23.05 -56.54
CA ALA A 136 3.15 21.94 -56.37
C ALA A 136 3.95 22.05 -55.07
N SER A 137 4.55 23.22 -54.83
CA SER A 137 5.32 23.50 -53.62
C SER A 137 4.45 23.45 -52.34
N GLU A 138 3.20 23.90 -52.40
CA GLU A 138 2.26 23.82 -51.28
C GLU A 138 1.90 22.37 -50.94
N GLU A 139 1.68 21.53 -51.94
CA GLU A 139 1.38 20.12 -51.72
C GLU A 139 2.59 19.35 -51.18
N THR A 140 3.80 19.63 -51.67
CA THR A 140 5.02 18.98 -51.15
C THR A 140 5.29 19.39 -49.71
N THR A 141 5.22 20.68 -49.40
CA THR A 141 5.41 21.18 -48.03
C THR A 141 4.34 20.66 -47.07
N ARG A 142 3.09 20.51 -47.52
CA ARG A 142 2.03 19.89 -46.71
C ARG A 142 2.34 18.43 -46.38
N LEU A 143 2.85 17.66 -47.33
CA LEU A 143 3.20 16.25 -47.12
C LEU A 143 4.46 16.12 -46.25
N GLU A 144 5.45 16.99 -46.41
CA GLU A 144 6.64 17.07 -45.56
C GLU A 144 6.26 17.37 -44.11
N ARG A 145 5.41 18.38 -43.86
CA ARG A 145 4.84 18.65 -42.53
C ARG A 145 4.07 17.46 -41.96
N THR A 146 3.47 16.62 -42.82
CA THR A 146 2.77 15.41 -42.36
C THR A 146 3.76 14.34 -41.89
N ILE A 147 4.91 14.20 -42.57
CA ILE A 147 6.01 13.32 -42.13
C ILE A 147 6.55 13.79 -40.78
N GLU A 148 6.84 15.08 -40.63
CA GLU A 148 7.32 15.66 -39.37
C GLU A 148 6.31 15.45 -38.22
N ARG A 149 5.01 15.54 -38.51
CA ARG A 149 3.97 15.22 -37.51
C ARG A 149 4.01 13.76 -37.07
N PHE A 150 4.23 12.81 -37.97
CA PHE A 150 4.37 11.40 -37.60
C PHE A 150 5.60 11.18 -36.71
N ASP A 151 6.72 11.83 -37.02
CA ASP A 151 7.93 11.77 -36.20
C ASP A 151 7.68 12.34 -34.80
N HIS A 152 7.09 13.53 -34.72
CA HIS A 152 6.81 14.19 -33.44
C HIS A 152 5.84 13.39 -32.56
N ILE A 153 4.75 12.87 -33.12
CA ILE A 153 3.78 12.05 -32.37
C ILE A 153 4.46 10.78 -31.84
N ALA A 154 5.23 10.09 -32.69
CA ALA A 154 5.91 8.87 -32.27
C ALA A 154 6.97 9.14 -31.19
N GLU A 155 7.72 10.23 -31.29
CA GLU A 155 8.69 10.63 -30.26
C GLU A 155 8.01 10.95 -28.93
N GLN A 156 6.87 11.66 -28.96
CA GLN A 156 6.10 11.96 -27.75
C GLN A 156 5.54 10.69 -27.11
N GLU A 157 5.00 9.75 -27.90
CA GLU A 157 4.47 8.49 -27.39
C GLU A 157 5.57 7.58 -26.85
N LEU A 158 6.73 7.48 -27.53
CA LEU A 158 7.89 6.73 -27.04
C LEU A 158 8.45 7.33 -25.74
N ALA A 159 8.53 8.66 -25.64
CA ALA A 159 8.95 9.33 -24.41
C ALA A 159 7.98 9.02 -23.24
N ARG A 160 6.67 9.02 -23.51
CA ARG A 160 5.65 8.63 -22.51
C ARG A 160 5.79 7.17 -22.08
N LEU A 161 6.05 6.25 -23.02
CA LEU A 161 6.27 4.83 -22.70
C LEU A 161 7.53 4.62 -21.87
N LYS A 162 8.60 5.36 -22.15
CA LYS A 162 9.83 5.33 -21.34
C LYS A 162 9.56 5.71 -19.89
N VAL A 163 8.83 6.81 -19.65
CA VAL A 163 8.43 7.24 -18.30
C VAL A 163 7.56 6.18 -17.62
N LEU A 164 6.65 5.54 -18.35
CA LEU A 164 5.84 4.45 -17.80
C LEU A 164 6.68 3.20 -17.44
N GLY A 165 7.72 2.90 -18.23
CA GLY A 165 8.66 1.82 -17.95
C GLY A 165 9.47 2.09 -16.68
N GLU A 166 10.06 3.28 -16.58
CA GLU A 166 10.80 3.73 -15.40
C GLU A 166 9.90 3.73 -14.16
N ALA A 167 8.66 4.22 -14.26
CA ALA A 167 7.69 4.18 -13.17
C ALA A 167 7.38 2.75 -12.73
N ALA A 168 7.14 1.82 -13.67
CA ALA A 168 6.87 0.42 -13.36
C ALA A 168 8.08 -0.27 -12.69
N GLU A 169 9.31 0.09 -13.07
CA GLU A 169 10.52 -0.40 -12.41
C GLU A 169 10.65 0.14 -10.99
N VAL A 170 10.44 1.44 -10.79
CA VAL A 170 10.49 2.08 -9.46
C VAL A 170 9.40 1.50 -8.55
N ASP A 171 8.18 1.33 -9.04
CA ASP A 171 7.08 0.74 -8.29
C ASP A 171 7.40 -0.70 -7.85
N ALA A 172 7.97 -1.50 -8.75
CA ALA A 172 8.40 -2.86 -8.43
C ALA A 172 9.56 -2.87 -7.40
N GLN A 173 10.53 -1.96 -7.52
CA GLN A 173 11.61 -1.83 -6.55
C GLN A 173 11.10 -1.41 -5.17
N ASN A 174 10.18 -0.46 -5.10
CA ASN A 174 9.57 -0.03 -3.85
C ASN A 174 8.78 -1.17 -3.21
N ALA A 175 7.99 -1.90 -4.00
CA ALA A 175 7.26 -3.08 -3.50
C ALA A 175 8.21 -4.16 -2.95
N LEU A 176 9.33 -4.44 -3.62
CA LEU A 176 10.34 -5.37 -3.12
C LEU A 176 10.99 -4.88 -1.82
N GLN A 177 11.35 -3.60 -1.73
CA GLN A 177 11.90 -3.02 -0.51
C GLN A 177 10.93 -3.06 0.66
N ASP A 178 9.63 -2.85 0.40
CA ASP A 178 8.62 -2.92 1.44
C ASP A 178 8.38 -4.36 1.90
N LEU A 179 8.43 -5.34 0.98
CA LEU A 179 8.44 -6.76 1.34
C LEU A 179 9.67 -7.13 2.19
N ASP A 180 10.86 -6.61 1.89
CA ASP A 180 12.07 -6.84 2.70
C ASP A 180 11.94 -6.27 4.12
N LYS A 181 11.34 -5.08 4.25
CA LYS A 181 11.06 -4.47 5.56
C LYS A 181 10.02 -5.27 6.34
N GLU A 182 8.96 -5.73 5.68
CA GLU A 182 7.94 -6.60 6.29
C GLU A 182 8.57 -7.91 6.77
N GLU A 183 9.34 -8.58 5.93
CA GLU A 183 10.00 -9.85 6.26
C GLU A 183 10.94 -9.69 7.45
N THR A 184 11.81 -8.68 7.42
CA THR A 184 12.76 -8.44 8.53
C THR A 184 12.06 -8.04 9.84
N ALA A 185 10.94 -7.33 9.78
CA ALA A 185 10.13 -7.01 10.95
C ALA A 185 9.50 -8.27 11.56
N ILE A 186 8.87 -9.11 10.72
CA ILE A 186 8.23 -10.35 11.18
C ILE A 186 9.27 -11.33 11.75
N LEU A 187 10.42 -11.49 11.07
CA LEU A 187 11.48 -12.36 11.57
C LEU A 187 12.04 -11.88 12.92
N ARG A 188 12.20 -10.56 13.10
CA ARG A 188 12.64 -9.98 14.38
C ARG A 188 11.60 -10.22 15.48
N ASP A 189 10.32 -10.06 15.18
CA ASP A 189 9.24 -10.34 16.14
C ASP A 189 9.22 -11.82 16.53
N LEU A 190 9.35 -12.74 15.57
CA LEU A 190 9.44 -14.18 15.84
C LEU A 190 10.66 -14.54 16.69
N GLU A 191 11.81 -13.93 16.41
CA GLU A 191 13.02 -14.11 17.21
C GLU A 191 12.83 -13.61 18.65
N SER A 192 12.24 -12.42 18.83
CA SER A 192 11.95 -11.88 20.16
C SER A 192 10.98 -12.76 20.95
N ARG A 193 9.97 -13.33 20.28
CA ARG A 193 9.02 -14.28 20.90
C ARG A 193 9.70 -15.58 21.28
N ARG A 194 10.61 -16.09 20.45
CA ARG A 194 11.42 -17.28 20.75
C ARG A 194 12.31 -17.04 21.97
N GLU A 195 12.96 -15.88 22.07
CA GLU A 195 13.75 -15.50 23.24
C GLU A 195 12.90 -15.38 24.51
N ALA A 196 11.70 -14.79 24.39
CA ALA A 196 10.76 -14.69 25.51
C ALA A 196 10.34 -16.07 26.02
N LEU A 197 9.95 -16.98 25.12
CA LEU A 197 9.60 -18.35 25.49
C LEU A 197 10.78 -19.13 26.07
N ALA A 198 12.00 -18.91 25.59
CA ALA A 198 13.20 -19.50 26.17
C ALA A 198 13.42 -19.03 27.62
N LYS A 199 13.14 -17.75 27.92
CA LYS A 199 13.19 -17.23 29.30
C LYS A 199 12.07 -17.78 30.16
N ASP A 200 10.86 -17.90 29.62
CA ASP A 200 9.72 -18.47 30.34
C ASP A 200 9.95 -19.94 30.67
N ALA A 201 10.52 -20.72 29.73
CA ALA A 201 10.92 -22.11 29.97
C ALA A 201 11.93 -22.23 31.13
N LEU A 202 12.97 -21.39 31.13
CA LEU A 202 13.93 -21.35 32.24
C LEU A 202 13.27 -20.99 33.57
N ARG A 203 12.34 -20.03 33.57
CA ARG A 203 11.61 -19.63 34.78
C ARG A 203 10.74 -20.76 35.31
N VAL A 204 10.08 -21.52 34.44
CA VAL A 204 9.30 -22.70 34.83
C VAL A 204 10.21 -23.75 35.45
N ASP A 205 11.37 -24.04 34.84
CA ASP A 205 12.33 -25.00 35.39
C ASP A 205 12.90 -24.54 36.76
N GLU A 206 13.19 -23.24 36.94
CA GLU A 206 13.61 -22.67 38.22
C GLU A 206 12.52 -22.81 39.30
N GLN A 207 11.27 -22.50 38.95
CA GLN A 207 10.12 -22.66 39.87
C GLN A 207 9.87 -24.11 40.24
N GLU A 208 10.09 -25.05 39.31
CA GLU A 208 10.01 -26.48 39.60
C GLU A 208 11.09 -26.91 40.60
N GLN A 209 12.34 -26.48 40.39
CA GLN A 209 13.44 -26.80 41.31
C GLN A 209 13.18 -26.26 42.72
N GLU A 210 12.66 -25.04 42.85
CA GLU A 210 12.32 -24.43 44.13
C GLU A 210 11.17 -25.20 44.82
N ARG A 211 10.08 -25.51 44.11
CA ARG A 211 8.96 -26.28 44.67
C ARG A 211 9.38 -27.69 45.09
N LEU A 212 10.25 -28.34 44.34
CA LEU A 212 10.78 -29.67 44.68
C LEU A 212 11.65 -29.61 45.93
N ALA A 213 12.47 -28.56 46.09
CA ALA A 213 13.29 -28.35 47.29
C ALA A 213 12.40 -28.13 48.53
N ASP A 214 11.40 -27.26 48.44
CA ASP A 214 10.43 -27.01 49.51
C ASP A 214 9.68 -28.28 49.95
N LEU A 215 9.25 -29.10 48.98
CA LEU A 215 8.58 -30.37 49.28
C LEU A 215 9.52 -31.38 49.95
N GLN A 216 10.78 -31.44 49.53
CA GLN A 216 11.79 -32.29 50.16
C GLN A 216 12.07 -31.86 51.60
N GLU A 217 12.16 -30.56 51.85
CA GLU A 217 12.33 -30.02 53.21
C GLU A 217 11.11 -30.34 54.09
N ARG A 218 9.89 -30.15 53.58
CA ARG A 218 8.66 -30.52 54.31
C ARG A 218 8.57 -32.01 54.61
N GLN A 219 8.99 -32.87 53.68
CA GLN A 219 9.07 -34.31 53.92
C GLN A 219 10.10 -34.66 55.01
N HIS A 220 11.27 -34.01 54.99
CA HIS A 220 12.30 -34.22 56.01
C HIS A 220 11.80 -33.80 57.39
N ALA A 221 11.24 -32.59 57.50
CA ALA A 221 10.68 -32.07 58.75
C ALA A 221 9.53 -32.95 59.29
N ALA A 222 8.67 -33.47 58.40
CA ALA A 222 7.62 -34.40 58.79
C ALA A 222 8.17 -35.72 59.36
N ARG A 223 9.25 -36.26 58.78
CA ARG A 223 9.91 -37.49 59.27
C ARG A 223 10.67 -37.26 60.57
N GLU A 224 11.33 -36.12 60.73
CA GLU A 224 11.98 -35.75 62.00
C GLU A 224 10.95 -35.63 63.11
N GLN A 225 9.84 -34.94 62.88
CA GLN A 225 8.78 -34.81 63.85
C GLN A 225 8.12 -36.16 64.20
N GLU A 226 7.96 -37.05 63.23
CA GLU A 226 7.54 -38.43 63.49
C GLU A 226 8.54 -39.19 64.38
N SER A 227 9.84 -39.04 64.14
CA SER A 227 10.87 -39.64 64.98
C SER A 227 10.85 -39.07 66.40
N GLU A 228 10.60 -37.78 66.56
CA GLU A 228 10.51 -37.13 67.87
C GLU A 228 9.25 -37.56 68.62
N ASP A 229 8.10 -37.58 67.96
CA ASP A 229 6.82 -38.00 68.55
C ASP A 229 6.85 -39.48 68.97
N THR A 230 7.43 -40.35 68.14
CA THR A 230 7.60 -41.77 68.48
C THR A 230 8.56 -41.96 69.66
N ALA A 231 9.67 -41.21 69.71
CA ALA A 231 10.61 -41.24 70.84
C ALA A 231 9.97 -40.72 72.14
N ALA A 232 9.21 -39.62 72.06
CA ALA A 232 8.49 -39.06 73.20
C ALA A 232 7.42 -40.03 73.74
N MET A 233 6.71 -40.72 72.86
CA MET A 233 5.75 -41.76 73.26
C MET A 233 6.46 -42.97 73.88
N HIS A 234 7.58 -43.44 73.33
CA HIS A 234 8.37 -44.52 73.94
C HIS A 234 8.86 -44.13 75.34
N LYS A 235 9.28 -42.88 75.53
CA LYS A 235 9.68 -42.38 76.85
C LYS A 235 8.50 -42.36 77.82
N LYS A 236 7.33 -41.87 77.41
CA LYS A 236 6.11 -41.93 78.24
C LYS A 236 5.77 -43.37 78.64
N ILE A 237 5.92 -44.33 77.72
CA ILE A 237 5.72 -45.75 78.03
C ILE A 237 6.71 -46.21 79.09
N GLN A 238 8.00 -45.90 78.96
CA GLN A 238 9.02 -46.26 79.95
C GLN A 238 8.76 -45.62 81.31
N ASP A 239 8.39 -44.34 81.34
CA ASP A 239 8.08 -43.62 82.58
C ASP A 239 6.84 -44.20 83.26
N VAL A 240 5.79 -44.53 82.49
CA VAL A 240 4.59 -45.21 83.01
C VAL A 240 4.91 -46.63 83.44
N GLN A 241 5.72 -47.38 82.69
CA GLN A 241 6.16 -48.74 83.08
C GLN A 241 6.93 -48.70 84.40
N ALA A 242 7.92 -47.82 84.53
CA ALA A 242 8.68 -47.65 85.77
C ALA A 242 7.79 -47.20 86.93
N ALA A 243 6.89 -46.24 86.70
CA ALA A 243 5.91 -45.82 87.70
C ALA A 243 4.99 -46.97 88.08
N THR A 244 4.53 -47.79 87.13
CA THR A 244 3.71 -48.97 87.42
C THR A 244 4.49 -50.07 88.10
N GLU A 245 5.80 -50.24 87.87
CA GLU A 245 6.63 -51.20 88.59
C GLU A 245 6.85 -50.77 90.05
N GLU A 246 7.09 -49.48 90.29
CA GLU A 246 7.12 -48.89 91.64
C GLU A 246 5.74 -48.96 92.32
N GLU A 247 4.68 -48.70 91.57
CA GLU A 247 3.30 -48.81 92.02
C GLU A 247 2.94 -50.27 92.27
N ILE A 248 3.37 -51.25 91.46
CA ILE A 248 3.19 -52.69 91.67
C ILE A 248 3.93 -53.11 92.94
N ALA A 249 5.16 -52.65 93.17
CA ALA A 249 5.88 -52.92 94.42
C ALA A 249 5.17 -52.32 95.65
N ARG A 250 4.49 -51.17 95.50
CA ARG A 250 3.61 -50.57 96.53
C ARG A 250 2.24 -51.26 96.64
N LEU A 251 1.68 -51.71 95.53
CA LEU A 251 0.35 -52.32 95.40
C LEU A 251 0.40 -53.79 95.79
N GLU A 252 1.50 -54.51 95.66
CA GLU A 252 1.68 -55.81 96.35
C GLU A 252 1.52 -55.66 97.87
N ALA A 253 1.70 -54.44 98.42
CA ALA A 253 1.35 -54.10 99.79
C ALA A 253 -0.09 -53.56 99.99
N LEU A 254 -0.86 -53.27 98.93
CA LEU A 254 -2.20 -52.65 98.95
C LEU A 254 -3.30 -53.40 98.16
N ILE A 255 -2.97 -54.46 97.42
CA ILE A 255 -3.82 -55.27 96.51
C ILE A 255 -4.99 -55.96 97.22
N GLU A 256 -5.05 -55.91 98.55
CA GLU A 256 -6.23 -56.31 99.31
C GLU A 256 -7.45 -55.38 99.05
N THR A 257 -7.31 -54.15 98.52
CA THR A 257 -8.47 -53.20 98.55
C THR A 257 -8.92 -52.47 97.26
N THR A 258 -8.13 -52.15 96.24
CA THR A 258 -8.65 -51.26 95.15
C THR A 258 -8.06 -51.50 93.76
N ARG A 259 -8.57 -52.51 93.05
CA ARG A 259 -8.07 -53.03 91.76
C ARG A 259 -8.74 -52.45 90.49
N ARG A 260 -9.23 -51.20 90.45
CA ARG A 260 -10.12 -50.77 89.34
C ARG A 260 -9.76 -49.48 88.57
N GLU A 261 -8.79 -48.67 88.98
CA GLU A 261 -8.56 -47.34 88.38
C GLU A 261 -7.35 -47.25 87.41
N GLY A 262 -6.46 -48.25 87.37
CA GLY A 262 -5.24 -48.22 86.54
C GLY A 262 -5.40 -48.73 85.09
N GLU A 263 -6.48 -49.45 84.76
CA GLU A 263 -6.66 -50.07 83.44
C GLU A 263 -7.12 -49.06 82.36
N GLU A 264 -7.77 -47.96 82.74
CA GLU A 264 -8.32 -46.97 81.79
C GLU A 264 -7.25 -46.04 81.18
N THR A 265 -6.19 -45.70 81.91
CA THR A 265 -5.10 -44.86 81.40
C THR A 265 -4.20 -45.60 80.43
N ILE A 266 -3.90 -46.88 80.70
CA ILE A 266 -3.16 -47.76 79.77
C ILE A 266 -3.95 -47.92 78.47
N ALA A 267 -5.25 -48.23 78.55
CA ALA A 267 -6.10 -48.39 77.37
C ALA A 267 -6.27 -47.09 76.55
N SER A 268 -6.13 -45.92 77.18
CA SER A 268 -6.16 -44.63 76.49
C SER A 268 -4.87 -44.38 75.69
N ILE A 269 -3.71 -44.68 76.28
CA ILE A 269 -2.40 -44.47 75.62
C ILE A 269 -2.16 -45.54 74.55
N GLU A 270 -2.59 -46.79 74.77
CA GLU A 270 -2.56 -47.85 73.75
C GLU A 270 -3.36 -47.48 72.49
N ARG A 271 -4.50 -46.80 72.64
CA ARG A 271 -5.25 -46.27 71.48
C ARG A 271 -4.49 -45.16 70.74
N GLU A 272 -3.85 -44.25 71.47
CA GLU A 272 -3.05 -43.19 70.84
C GLU A 272 -1.83 -43.76 70.07
N ILE A 273 -1.22 -44.85 70.56
CA ILE A 273 -0.12 -45.56 69.89
C ILE A 273 -0.56 -46.18 68.57
N VAL A 274 -1.77 -46.75 68.52
CA VAL A 274 -2.31 -47.38 67.30
C VAL A 274 -2.72 -46.33 66.26
N ASP A 275 -3.20 -45.16 66.70
CA ASP A 275 -3.67 -44.09 65.80
C ASP A 275 -2.53 -43.22 65.24
N LEU A 276 -1.38 -43.11 65.91
CA LEU A 276 -0.27 -42.25 65.47
C LEU A 276 0.33 -42.66 64.09
N PRO A 277 0.65 -43.94 63.85
CA PRO A 277 1.13 -44.40 62.54
C PRO A 277 0.12 -44.20 61.42
N ASN A 278 -1.18 -44.26 61.74
CA ASN A 278 -2.24 -44.02 60.75
C ASN A 278 -2.27 -42.54 60.35
N ARG A 279 -2.17 -41.61 61.32
CA ARG A 279 -2.12 -40.17 61.03
C ARG A 279 -0.87 -39.76 60.26
N THR A 280 0.29 -40.37 60.55
CA THR A 280 1.53 -40.08 59.79
C THR A 280 1.48 -40.66 58.39
N SER A 281 0.97 -41.89 58.23
CA SER A 281 0.72 -42.50 56.93
C SER A 281 -0.24 -41.67 56.08
N GLU A 282 -1.32 -41.15 56.66
CA GLU A 282 -2.27 -40.27 55.97
C GLU A 282 -1.62 -38.95 55.54
N ARG A 283 -0.79 -38.33 56.40
CA ARG A 283 -0.08 -37.10 56.08
C ARG A 283 0.99 -37.30 54.99
N LEU A 284 1.72 -38.43 55.00
CA LEU A 284 2.66 -38.78 53.94
C LEU A 284 1.94 -39.05 52.61
N ALA A 285 0.83 -39.79 52.63
CA ALA A 285 0.02 -40.04 51.44
C ALA A 285 -0.56 -38.74 50.85
N ALA A 286 -0.97 -37.78 51.70
CA ALA A 286 -1.41 -36.47 51.25
C ALA A 286 -0.28 -35.69 50.55
N LEU A 287 0.93 -35.69 51.12
CA LEU A 287 2.10 -35.04 50.49
C LEU A 287 2.51 -35.73 49.18
N GLU A 288 2.38 -37.04 49.08
CA GLU A 288 2.62 -37.78 47.83
C GLU A 288 1.59 -37.45 46.76
N SER A 289 0.31 -37.32 47.14
CA SER A 289 -0.75 -36.86 46.24
C SER A 289 -0.53 -35.43 45.77
N GLU A 290 -0.08 -34.53 46.65
CA GLU A 290 0.24 -33.13 46.29
C GLU A 290 1.42 -33.09 45.31
N ARG A 291 2.45 -33.91 45.53
CA ARG A 291 3.59 -34.05 44.60
C ARG A 291 3.16 -34.56 43.22
N ALA A 292 2.25 -35.53 43.17
CA ALA A 292 1.73 -36.05 41.91
C ALA A 292 0.92 -35.00 41.14
N ALA A 293 0.06 -34.24 41.82
CA ALA A 293 -0.73 -33.16 41.22
C ALA A 293 0.17 -32.04 40.66
N ILE A 294 1.20 -31.64 41.40
CA ILE A 294 2.18 -30.65 40.93
C ILE A 294 2.92 -31.19 39.70
N ALA A 295 3.34 -32.45 39.70
CA ALA A 295 4.03 -33.04 38.55
C ALA A 295 3.17 -33.06 37.28
N GLU A 296 1.87 -33.35 37.40
CA GLU A 296 0.93 -33.34 36.28
C GLU A 296 0.73 -31.92 35.70
N GLU A 297 0.49 -30.92 36.56
CA GLU A 297 0.36 -29.51 36.15
C GLU A 297 1.62 -29.00 35.43
N GLN A 298 2.81 -29.40 35.91
CA GLN A 298 4.07 -28.98 35.29
C GLN A 298 4.37 -29.70 33.97
N GLU A 299 4.00 -30.98 33.84
CA GLU A 299 4.15 -31.69 32.58
C GLU A 299 3.23 -31.10 31.50
N GLU A 300 2.00 -30.71 31.86
CA GLU A 300 1.12 -29.96 30.96
C GLU A 300 1.74 -28.63 30.53
N ALA A 301 2.35 -27.88 31.46
CA ALA A 301 3.04 -26.64 31.14
C ALA A 301 4.25 -26.85 30.21
N ARG A 302 5.06 -27.90 30.45
CA ARG A 302 6.19 -28.27 29.59
C ARG A 302 5.76 -28.68 28.19
N VAL A 303 4.73 -29.52 28.09
CA VAL A 303 4.15 -29.93 26.80
C VAL A 303 3.61 -28.72 26.04
N ALA A 304 2.96 -27.77 26.72
CA ALA A 304 2.48 -26.54 26.10
C ALA A 304 3.63 -25.66 25.58
N VAL A 305 4.65 -25.39 26.40
CA VAL A 305 5.81 -24.57 26.00
C VAL A 305 6.62 -25.23 24.87
N THR A 306 6.81 -26.54 24.92
CA THR A 306 7.51 -27.29 23.87
C THR A 306 6.73 -27.33 22.56
N ALA A 307 5.40 -27.51 22.61
CA ALA A 307 4.56 -27.43 21.41
C ALA A 307 4.59 -26.03 20.77
N GLU A 308 4.55 -24.96 21.57
CA GLU A 308 4.67 -23.60 21.06
C GLU A 308 6.07 -23.33 20.48
N ALA A 309 7.13 -23.83 21.11
CA ALA A 309 8.50 -23.71 20.61
C ALA A 309 8.68 -24.43 19.26
N GLN A 310 8.14 -25.64 19.10
CA GLN A 310 8.18 -26.39 17.84
C GLN A 310 7.38 -25.68 16.73
N ALA A 311 6.21 -25.12 17.06
CA ALA A 311 5.42 -24.34 16.10
C ALA A 311 6.16 -23.09 15.63
N LEU A 312 6.90 -22.41 16.53
CA LEU A 312 7.71 -21.25 16.20
C LEU A 312 9.00 -21.59 15.46
N GLU A 313 9.47 -22.83 15.49
CA GLU A 313 10.66 -23.24 14.75
C GLU A 313 10.38 -23.34 13.24
N GLN A 314 9.20 -23.82 12.85
CA GLN A 314 8.80 -23.97 11.45
C GLN A 314 8.24 -22.68 10.84
N ARG A 315 7.73 -21.78 11.69
CA ARG A 315 7.05 -20.56 11.25
C ARG A 315 7.95 -19.60 10.42
N PRO A 316 9.21 -19.33 10.78
CA PRO A 316 10.12 -18.50 9.98
C PRO A 316 10.31 -19.02 8.55
N GLU A 317 10.41 -20.34 8.38
CA GLU A 317 10.57 -20.94 7.05
C GLU A 317 9.31 -20.78 6.19
N LEU A 318 8.14 -20.97 6.79
CA LEU A 318 6.85 -20.76 6.11
C LEU A 318 6.66 -19.29 5.71
N GLU A 319 6.98 -18.35 6.61
CA GLU A 319 6.90 -16.91 6.31
C GLU A 319 7.87 -16.55 5.17
N ARG A 320 9.11 -17.06 5.19
CA ARG A 320 10.08 -16.87 4.10
C ARG A 320 9.55 -17.38 2.75
N GLN A 321 8.95 -18.56 2.72
CA GLN A 321 8.35 -19.10 1.49
C GLN A 321 7.19 -18.23 0.96
N GLN A 322 6.38 -17.66 1.87
CA GLN A 322 5.32 -16.73 1.48
C GLN A 322 5.89 -15.43 0.91
N PHE A 323 6.93 -14.86 1.53
CA PHE A 323 7.61 -13.68 1.00
C PHE A 323 8.28 -13.95 -0.34
N GLU A 324 8.90 -15.11 -0.53
CA GLU A 324 9.49 -15.53 -1.80
C GLU A 324 8.43 -15.60 -2.90
N THR A 325 7.28 -16.23 -2.62
CA THR A 325 6.15 -16.27 -3.56
C THR A 325 5.65 -14.85 -3.91
N ARG A 326 5.51 -13.97 -2.91
CA ARG A 326 5.11 -12.57 -3.15
C ARG A 326 6.14 -11.80 -3.99
N ARG A 327 7.44 -12.04 -3.80
CA ARG A 327 8.52 -11.44 -4.61
C ARG A 327 8.45 -11.92 -6.06
N GLU A 328 8.24 -13.22 -6.27
CA GLU A 328 8.06 -13.78 -7.62
C GLU A 328 6.87 -13.15 -8.35
N ASP A 329 5.76 -12.91 -7.66
CA ASP A 329 4.58 -12.25 -8.22
C ASP A 329 4.85 -10.78 -8.61
N VAL A 330 5.58 -10.04 -7.76
CA VAL A 330 6.00 -8.67 -8.06
C VAL A 330 6.92 -8.64 -9.27
N GLU A 331 7.92 -9.53 -9.32
CA GLU A 331 8.83 -9.63 -10.46
C GLU A 331 8.12 -10.04 -11.73
N LYS A 332 7.17 -10.97 -11.66
CA LYS A 332 6.33 -11.38 -12.79
C LYS A 332 5.52 -10.20 -13.31
N THR A 333 4.88 -9.45 -12.42
CA THR A 333 4.13 -8.24 -12.78
C THR A 333 5.03 -7.19 -13.44
N ARG A 334 6.26 -7.02 -12.94
CA ARG A 334 7.28 -6.14 -13.55
C ARG A 334 7.67 -6.62 -14.95
N ARG A 335 7.90 -7.92 -15.15
CA ARG A 335 8.24 -8.48 -16.47
C ARG A 335 7.09 -8.30 -17.44
N ASP A 336 5.87 -8.62 -17.04
CA ASP A 336 4.67 -8.50 -17.89
C ASP A 336 4.42 -7.03 -18.30
N SER A 337 4.62 -6.08 -17.40
CA SER A 337 4.49 -4.65 -17.70
C SER A 337 5.55 -4.17 -18.69
N LEU A 338 6.82 -4.57 -18.51
CA LEU A 338 7.91 -4.24 -19.41
C LEU A 338 7.69 -4.86 -20.80
N THR A 339 7.33 -6.14 -20.90
CA THR A 339 7.03 -6.79 -22.18
C THR A 339 5.85 -6.10 -22.90
N ARG A 340 4.83 -5.66 -22.16
CA ARG A 340 3.72 -4.88 -22.73
C ARG A 340 4.20 -3.53 -23.26
N ILE A 341 5.08 -2.84 -22.55
CA ILE A 341 5.65 -1.56 -22.98
C ILE A 341 6.50 -1.74 -24.24
N GLU A 342 7.37 -2.75 -24.28
CA GLU A 342 8.18 -3.09 -25.46
C GLU A 342 7.30 -3.39 -26.68
N ALA A 343 6.20 -4.12 -26.50
CA ALA A 343 5.24 -4.40 -27.57
C ALA A 343 4.56 -3.11 -28.08
N MET A 344 4.21 -2.17 -27.18
CA MET A 344 3.65 -0.88 -27.56
C MET A 344 4.69 -0.01 -28.30
N GLU A 345 5.95 -0.01 -27.86
CA GLU A 345 7.03 0.69 -28.56
C GLU A 345 7.23 0.18 -29.99
N ALA A 346 7.25 -1.14 -30.16
CA ALA A 346 7.35 -1.76 -31.48
C ALA A 346 6.19 -1.33 -32.38
N GLN A 347 4.96 -1.38 -31.85
CA GLN A 347 3.77 -0.96 -32.60
C GLN A 347 3.83 0.52 -33.02
N ILE A 348 4.32 1.42 -32.16
CA ILE A 348 4.49 2.85 -32.48
C ILE A 348 5.54 3.02 -33.58
N ARG A 349 6.68 2.32 -33.49
CA ARG A 349 7.74 2.37 -34.51
C ARG A 349 7.23 1.88 -35.87
N ASP A 350 6.44 0.81 -35.89
CA ASP A 350 5.86 0.27 -37.12
C ASP A 350 4.84 1.22 -37.73
N LYS A 351 3.91 1.76 -36.92
CA LYS A 351 2.94 2.77 -37.38
C LYS A 351 3.61 4.05 -37.90
N ARG A 352 4.67 4.52 -37.23
CA ARG A 352 5.49 5.65 -37.70
C ARG A 352 6.09 5.33 -39.06
N ARG A 353 6.73 4.16 -39.21
CA ARG A 353 7.36 3.74 -40.46
C ARG A 353 6.35 3.65 -41.59
N GLU A 354 5.22 3.00 -41.37
CA GLU A 354 4.15 2.85 -42.36
C GLU A 354 3.54 4.21 -42.76
N GLY A 355 3.28 5.09 -41.79
CA GLY A 355 2.77 6.44 -42.04
C GLY A 355 3.74 7.29 -42.87
N ILE A 356 5.03 7.24 -42.55
CA ILE A 356 6.09 7.94 -43.29
C ILE A 356 6.28 7.36 -44.68
N GLU A 357 6.24 6.03 -44.83
CA GLU A 357 6.39 5.39 -46.14
C GLU A 357 5.22 5.72 -47.05
N ASN A 358 3.99 5.62 -46.55
CA ASN A 358 2.78 5.98 -47.29
C ASN A 358 2.77 7.47 -47.72
N THR A 359 3.21 8.37 -46.85
CA THR A 359 3.32 9.80 -47.18
C THR A 359 4.44 10.08 -48.17
N LYS A 360 5.60 9.42 -48.06
CA LYS A 360 6.69 9.48 -49.06
C LYS A 360 6.25 8.97 -50.42
N GLN A 361 5.50 7.86 -50.47
CA GLN A 361 4.94 7.34 -51.72
C GLN A 361 3.96 8.34 -52.36
N ARG A 362 3.08 8.96 -51.55
CA ARG A 362 2.17 10.03 -52.03
C ARG A 362 2.96 11.23 -52.54
N LEU A 363 3.99 11.67 -51.82
CA LEU A 363 4.87 12.76 -52.22
C LEU A 363 5.52 12.47 -53.57
N ALA A 364 6.09 11.28 -53.74
CA ALA A 364 6.70 10.86 -55.00
C ALA A 364 5.69 10.79 -56.16
N GLN A 365 4.46 10.31 -55.90
CA GLN A 365 3.39 10.30 -56.92
C GLN A 365 2.96 11.71 -57.32
N THR A 366 2.79 12.59 -56.34
CA THR A 366 2.43 13.99 -56.53
C THR A 366 3.52 14.73 -57.31
N GLN A 367 4.80 14.58 -56.92
CA GLN A 367 5.94 15.13 -57.65
C GLN A 367 6.00 14.62 -59.09
N ARG A 368 5.78 13.32 -59.36
CA ARG A 368 5.74 12.77 -60.72
C ARG A 368 4.59 13.36 -61.55
N LYS A 369 3.41 13.54 -60.98
CA LYS A 369 2.26 14.16 -61.65
C LYS A 369 2.55 15.63 -61.99
N GLN A 370 3.12 16.36 -61.04
CA GLN A 370 3.50 17.77 -61.20
C GLN A 370 4.63 17.96 -62.23
N GLN A 371 5.67 17.12 -62.21
CA GLN A 371 6.72 17.15 -63.22
C GLN A 371 6.17 16.92 -64.63
N ARG A 372 5.19 16.00 -64.79
CA ARG A 372 4.52 15.76 -66.08
C ARG A 372 3.70 16.97 -66.52
N SER A 373 2.89 17.57 -65.64
CA SER A 373 2.06 18.73 -65.98
C SER A 373 2.91 19.96 -66.30
N ILE A 374 3.91 20.28 -65.47
CA ILE A 374 4.86 21.37 -65.72
C ILE A 374 5.64 21.12 -67.00
N GLY A 375 6.08 19.88 -67.26
CA GLY A 375 6.77 19.51 -68.51
C GLY A 375 5.90 19.75 -69.75
N GLN A 376 4.61 19.41 -69.70
CA GLN A 376 3.67 19.68 -70.78
C GLN A 376 3.43 21.19 -70.99
N LEU A 377 3.28 21.95 -69.91
CA LEU A 377 3.13 23.40 -69.98
C LEU A 377 4.39 24.07 -70.54
N ARG A 378 5.59 23.69 -70.08
CA ARG A 378 6.86 24.19 -70.62
C ARG A 378 7.07 23.84 -72.09
N LYS A 379 6.61 22.66 -72.52
CA LYS A 379 6.65 22.27 -73.94
C LYS A 379 5.75 23.19 -74.78
N ARG A 380 4.53 23.45 -74.30
CA ARG A 380 3.57 24.34 -74.97
C ARG A 380 4.03 25.81 -74.97
N GLU A 381 4.75 26.23 -73.94
CA GLU A 381 5.42 27.54 -73.89
C GLU A 381 6.43 27.67 -75.03
N LYS A 382 7.34 26.69 -75.17
CA LYS A 382 8.34 26.68 -76.25
C LYS A 382 7.73 26.63 -77.65
N GLU A 383 6.63 25.90 -77.81
CA GLU A 383 5.90 25.84 -79.08
C GLU A 383 5.27 27.19 -79.46
N LEU A 384 4.77 27.95 -78.47
CA LEU A 384 4.22 29.30 -78.67
C LEU A 384 5.29 30.40 -78.80
N GLU A 385 6.50 30.18 -78.28
CA GLU A 385 7.66 31.08 -78.48
C GLU A 385 8.32 30.88 -79.87
N ALA A 386 8.11 29.73 -80.51
CA ALA A 386 8.65 29.40 -81.82
C ALA A 386 7.73 29.79 -83.00
N GLN A 387 6.50 30.23 -82.71
CA GLN A 387 5.52 30.78 -83.66
C GLN A 387 5.59 32.31 -83.65
#